data_AF-A0A4R4T6D9-F1
#
_entry.id   AF-A0A4R4T6D9-F1
#
_cell.length_a   1.000
_cell.length_b   1.000
_cell.length_c   1.000
_cell.angle_alpha   90.00
_cell.angle_beta   90.00
_cell.angle_gamma   90.00
#
_symmetry.space_group_name_H-M   'P 1'
#
loop_
_entity.id
_entity.type
_entity.pdbx_description
1 polymer ?
#
loop_
_entity_poly.entity_id
_entity_poly.type
_entity_poly.pdbx_seq_one_letter_code
_entity_poly.pdbx_strand_id
1 'polypeptide(L)'
;MWEPDRQSRSGSTRAGTGAGNSRSSGCRRPISSLEGSVSTLIRSRRVRLVTWLFAAGAVAALLLTTALANPASAHGSVVDPASRNYGCWQRWGNDFQNPAMATQDPMCWQAWQHNTSAMWNWNGLYREGVAGNHRGAIPDGQLCSAGRTGDGRYNSLDAVGAWKTTPVANNLRVKLWDQASHGADYIRVYVTKQGFNALSKPLAWNDLELVGQIGNTPASQWTRESQGVSIQIPANAPGRTGRHIVYTIWQASHADQSYYLCSDVEFGGGPSTPPTT
;
A
#
# COMPACT_ATOMS: atom_id res chain seq x y z
N MET A 1 24.02 36.51 6.55
CA MET A 1 25.42 36.96 6.41
C MET A 1 25.91 36.42 5.07
N TRP A 2 25.90 37.30 4.06
CA TRP A 2 26.55 37.23 2.75
C TRP A 2 26.12 36.20 1.68
N GLU A 3 25.38 36.76 0.72
CA GLU A 3 25.25 36.44 -0.71
C GLU A 3 26.02 37.57 -1.48
N PRO A 4 26.01 37.72 -2.83
CA PRO A 4 26.65 36.95 -3.92
C PRO A 4 27.45 37.87 -4.91
N ASP A 5 27.97 37.34 -6.03
CA ASP A 5 28.26 38.08 -7.29
C ASP A 5 28.28 37.07 -8.48
N ARG A 6 27.44 37.17 -9.54
CA ARG A 6 27.47 38.05 -10.76
C ARG A 6 28.84 38.04 -11.48
N GLN A 7 29.01 38.05 -12.80
CA GLN A 7 28.16 38.24 -13.98
C GLN A 7 28.98 37.95 -15.27
N SER A 8 28.30 37.54 -16.34
CA SER A 8 28.48 37.92 -17.77
C SER A 8 29.82 37.71 -18.52
N ARG A 9 29.74 37.19 -19.75
CA ARG A 9 29.86 38.01 -20.99
C ARG A 9 29.59 37.22 -22.29
N SER A 10 28.83 37.87 -23.15
CA SER A 10 28.55 37.60 -24.56
C SER A 10 29.73 37.95 -25.49
N GLY A 11 29.81 37.31 -26.66
CA GLY A 11 30.69 37.73 -27.75
C GLY A 11 30.31 37.10 -29.08
N SER A 12 29.94 37.94 -30.06
CA SER A 12 29.41 37.62 -31.38
C SER A 12 30.49 37.67 -32.47
N THR A 13 30.13 37.10 -33.64
CA THR A 13 30.45 37.52 -35.03
C THR A 13 31.69 36.98 -35.77
N ARG A 14 31.41 36.32 -36.90
CA ARG A 14 31.64 36.73 -38.32
C ARG A 14 32.41 35.74 -39.19
N ALA A 15 31.88 35.62 -40.41
CA ALA A 15 32.30 34.77 -41.53
C ALA A 15 33.59 35.23 -42.22
N GLY A 16 34.23 34.31 -42.95
CA GLY A 16 35.32 34.57 -43.89
C GLY A 16 35.49 33.41 -44.89
N THR A 17 35.32 33.72 -46.17
CA THR A 17 35.28 32.87 -47.36
C THR A 17 36.65 32.62 -48.02
N GLY A 18 36.74 31.51 -48.76
CA GLY A 18 37.52 31.36 -50.01
C GLY A 18 38.67 30.34 -49.92
N ALA A 19 39.15 29.69 -50.98
CA ALA A 19 38.70 29.46 -52.37
C ALA A 19 39.79 28.54 -53.02
N GLY A 20 39.44 27.77 -54.05
CA GLY A 20 40.40 27.23 -55.05
C GLY A 20 40.90 25.80 -54.79
N ASN A 21 40.56 24.70 -55.49
CA ASN A 21 40.16 24.34 -56.86
C ASN A 21 41.28 23.59 -57.63
N SER A 22 40.86 22.80 -58.63
CA SER A 22 41.61 21.98 -59.61
C SER A 22 41.66 20.47 -59.27
N ARG A 23 41.36 19.51 -60.16
CA ARG A 23 41.46 19.43 -61.63
C ARG A 23 40.60 18.23 -62.12
N SER A 24 39.77 18.41 -63.15
CA SER A 24 39.89 17.85 -64.53
C SER A 24 39.57 16.34 -64.64
N SER A 25 38.84 15.77 -65.60
CA SER A 25 38.40 16.24 -66.93
C SER A 25 37.54 15.14 -67.60
N GLY A 26 36.45 15.55 -68.27
CA GLY A 26 35.90 14.98 -69.52
C GLY A 26 35.18 13.62 -69.46
N CYS A 27 34.24 13.27 -70.34
CA CYS A 27 33.44 13.98 -71.33
C CYS A 27 32.39 12.97 -71.86
N ARG A 28 31.28 13.49 -72.40
CA ARG A 28 30.34 12.93 -73.41
C ARG A 28 28.95 12.52 -72.90
N ARG A 29 27.96 13.28 -73.42
CA ARG A 29 26.52 12.96 -73.54
C ARG A 29 26.31 12.07 -74.79
N PRO A 30 25.23 11.26 -74.88
CA PRO A 30 23.92 11.75 -75.40
C PRO A 30 22.71 11.18 -74.62
N ILE A 31 21.65 11.96 -74.38
CA ILE A 31 20.35 12.06 -75.11
C ILE A 31 19.42 10.84 -74.97
N SER A 32 18.18 11.16 -74.55
CA SER A 32 16.88 10.46 -74.67
C SER A 32 16.61 9.21 -73.86
N SER A 33 15.66 9.32 -72.92
CA SER A 33 14.31 8.75 -73.07
C SER A 33 13.45 9.12 -71.85
N LEU A 34 12.31 9.77 -72.11
CA LEU A 34 11.19 9.88 -71.19
C LEU A 34 10.40 8.58 -71.33
N GLU A 35 10.39 7.74 -70.29
CA GLU A 35 9.30 6.80 -70.01
C GLU A 35 9.45 6.27 -68.58
N GLY A 36 8.34 6.31 -67.83
CA GLY A 36 8.37 6.39 -66.38
C GLY A 36 8.57 5.08 -65.62
N SER A 37 8.60 5.19 -64.30
CA SER A 37 8.00 4.17 -63.44
C SER A 37 7.84 4.67 -62.00
N VAL A 38 6.58 4.69 -61.59
CA VAL A 38 5.98 5.10 -60.33
C VAL A 38 6.37 4.17 -59.15
N SER A 39 7.49 3.47 -59.23
CA SER A 39 7.75 2.25 -58.45
C SER A 39 8.44 2.47 -57.10
N THR A 40 9.08 3.63 -56.87
CA THR A 40 9.89 3.86 -55.65
C THR A 40 9.09 4.45 -54.49
N LEU A 41 7.98 5.14 -54.76
CA LEU A 41 7.10 5.73 -53.73
C LEU A 41 6.16 4.70 -53.09
N ILE A 42 5.89 3.58 -53.76
CA ILE A 42 4.99 2.53 -53.26
C ILE A 42 5.68 1.66 -52.20
N ARG A 43 6.99 1.42 -52.34
CA ARG A 43 7.77 0.59 -51.40
C ARG A 43 7.97 1.27 -50.03
N SER A 44 8.15 2.60 -50.00
CA SER A 44 8.29 3.35 -48.73
C SER A 44 6.96 3.55 -47.99
N ARG A 45 5.84 3.67 -48.71
CA ARG A 45 4.50 3.72 -48.12
C ARG A 45 4.12 2.39 -47.47
N ARG A 46 4.43 1.25 -48.10
CA ARG A 46 4.15 -0.09 -47.55
C ARG A 46 4.95 -0.39 -46.28
N VAL A 47 6.23 -0.03 -46.23
CA VAL A 47 7.06 -0.21 -45.02
C VAL A 47 6.58 0.69 -43.87
N ARG A 48 6.22 1.95 -44.16
CA ARG A 48 5.65 2.87 -43.16
C ARG A 48 4.30 2.36 -42.63
N LEU A 49 3.41 1.89 -43.49
CA LEU A 49 2.10 1.36 -43.10
C LEU A 49 2.24 0.12 -42.19
N VAL A 50 3.17 -0.77 -42.51
CA VAL A 50 3.45 -1.97 -41.72
C VAL A 50 4.02 -1.60 -40.33
N THR A 51 4.95 -0.65 -40.23
CA THR A 51 5.43 -0.16 -38.93
C THR A 51 4.35 0.55 -38.11
N TRP A 52 3.44 1.29 -38.74
CA TRP A 52 2.29 1.91 -38.04
C TRP A 52 1.31 0.87 -37.52
N LEU A 53 1.04 -0.21 -38.29
CA LEU A 53 0.20 -1.32 -37.84
C LEU A 53 0.83 -2.11 -36.69
N PHE A 54 2.14 -2.35 -36.72
CA PHE A 54 2.84 -2.98 -35.60
C PHE A 54 2.88 -2.09 -34.36
N ALA A 55 3.13 -0.78 -34.50
CA ALA A 55 3.10 0.17 -33.39
C ALA A 55 1.68 0.31 -32.80
N ALA A 56 0.66 0.39 -33.64
CA ALA A 56 -0.74 0.40 -33.19
C ALA A 56 -1.14 -0.92 -32.52
N GLY A 57 -0.68 -2.06 -33.05
CA GLY A 57 -0.89 -3.37 -32.44
C GLY A 57 -0.20 -3.51 -31.08
N ALA A 58 1.03 -3.00 -30.94
CA ALA A 58 1.77 -2.99 -29.68
C ALA A 58 1.10 -2.07 -28.64
N VAL A 59 0.64 -0.88 -29.04
CA VAL A 59 -0.11 0.03 -28.16
C VAL A 59 -1.45 -0.58 -27.75
N ALA A 60 -2.18 -1.20 -28.69
CA ALA A 60 -3.44 -1.87 -28.38
C ALA A 60 -3.25 -3.07 -27.44
N ALA A 61 -2.19 -3.87 -27.63
CA ALA A 61 -1.85 -4.96 -26.73
C ALA A 61 -1.46 -4.46 -25.33
N LEU A 62 -0.68 -3.38 -25.24
CA LEU A 62 -0.31 -2.76 -23.96
C LEU A 62 -1.54 -2.19 -23.23
N LEU A 63 -2.43 -1.52 -23.95
CA LEU A 63 -3.70 -1.02 -23.40
C LEU A 63 -4.63 -2.17 -22.95
N LEU A 64 -4.67 -3.29 -23.69
CA LEU A 64 -5.41 -4.48 -23.28
C LEU A 64 -4.85 -5.10 -22.00
N THR A 65 -3.52 -5.14 -21.84
CA THR A 65 -2.92 -5.68 -20.59
C THR A 65 -3.24 -4.83 -19.37
N THR A 66 -3.35 -3.51 -19.50
CA THR A 66 -3.80 -2.64 -18.40
C THR A 66 -5.29 -2.75 -18.12
N ALA A 67 -6.12 -3.03 -19.14
CA ALA A 67 -7.57 -3.18 -18.99
C ALA A 67 -7.96 -4.53 -18.36
N LEU A 68 -7.09 -5.55 -18.42
CA LEU A 68 -7.28 -6.86 -17.78
C LEU A 68 -6.60 -6.97 -16.41
N ALA A 69 -5.92 -5.93 -15.95
CA ALA A 69 -5.44 -5.88 -14.58
C ALA A 69 -6.66 -5.73 -13.66
N ASN A 70 -7.15 -6.86 -13.13
CA ASN A 70 -8.10 -6.81 -12.03
C ASN A 70 -7.46 -6.01 -10.89
N PRO A 71 -8.16 -5.05 -10.28
CA PRO A 71 -7.66 -4.43 -9.07
C PRO A 71 -7.27 -5.55 -8.10
N ALA A 72 -6.04 -5.50 -7.58
CA ALA A 72 -5.58 -6.43 -6.56
C ALA A 72 -6.49 -6.24 -5.36
N SER A 73 -7.50 -7.12 -5.28
CA SER A 73 -8.52 -7.02 -4.28
C SER A 73 -7.85 -7.33 -2.95
N ALA A 74 -8.07 -6.46 -1.98
CA ALA A 74 -7.55 -6.62 -0.64
C ALA A 74 -8.74 -6.85 0.26
N HIS A 75 -8.69 -7.86 1.12
CA HIS A 75 -9.94 -8.54 1.46
C HIS A 75 -10.31 -8.54 2.93
N GLY A 76 -9.47 -8.10 3.86
CA GLY A 76 -9.85 -8.22 5.25
C GLY A 76 -9.12 -7.34 6.25
N SER A 77 -9.67 -7.31 7.45
CA SER A 77 -9.07 -6.70 8.61
C SER A 77 -9.61 -7.34 9.89
N VAL A 78 -8.99 -7.02 11.02
CA VAL A 78 -9.60 -7.25 12.34
C VAL A 78 -10.68 -6.19 12.52
N VAL A 79 -11.92 -6.66 12.68
CA VAL A 79 -13.09 -5.80 12.86
C VAL A 79 -13.52 -5.69 14.32
N ASP A 80 -13.06 -6.61 15.18
CA ASP A 80 -13.27 -6.56 16.63
C ASP A 80 -12.16 -7.32 17.38
N PRO A 81 -11.39 -6.70 18.29
CA PRO A 81 -11.29 -5.25 18.48
C PRO A 81 -10.73 -4.60 17.21
N ALA A 82 -11.42 -3.58 16.70
CA ALA A 82 -11.13 -2.95 15.41
C ALA A 82 -9.65 -2.56 15.22
N SER A 83 -9.08 -2.87 14.06
CA SER A 83 -7.75 -2.37 13.68
C SER A 83 -7.74 -0.84 13.57
N ARG A 84 -6.57 -0.20 13.67
CA ARG A 84 -6.43 1.26 13.62
C ARG A 84 -7.16 1.89 12.43
N ASN A 85 -6.84 1.45 11.21
CA ASN A 85 -7.43 1.99 10.00
C ASN A 85 -8.91 1.60 9.83
N TYR A 86 -9.30 0.36 10.15
CA TYR A 86 -10.70 -0.05 10.11
C TYR A 86 -11.55 0.74 11.12
N GLY A 87 -11.06 0.92 12.34
CA GLY A 87 -11.73 1.72 13.37
C GLY A 87 -11.85 3.19 12.99
N CYS A 88 -10.81 3.79 12.39
CA CYS A 88 -10.90 5.16 11.86
C CYS A 88 -11.90 5.26 10.71
N TRP A 89 -11.89 4.30 9.78
CA TRP A 89 -12.89 4.22 8.71
C TRP A 89 -14.31 4.07 9.27
N GLN A 90 -14.52 3.19 10.23
CA GLN A 90 -15.83 2.92 10.81
C GLN A 90 -16.40 4.13 11.55
N ARG A 91 -15.57 4.83 12.34
CA ARG A 91 -16.02 5.96 13.16
C ARG A 91 -16.15 7.27 12.36
N TRP A 92 -15.31 7.46 11.35
CA TRP A 92 -15.18 8.76 10.68
C TRP A 92 -15.40 8.71 9.17
N GLY A 93 -15.56 7.55 8.53
CA GLY A 93 -15.66 7.45 7.08
C GLY A 93 -16.82 8.27 6.49
N ASN A 94 -17.97 8.28 7.14
CA ASN A 94 -19.13 9.07 6.71
C ASN A 94 -19.00 10.58 6.98
N ASP A 95 -17.95 11.02 7.68
CA ASP A 95 -17.74 12.41 8.10
C ASP A 95 -16.24 12.75 8.22
N PHE A 96 -15.43 12.25 7.27
CA PHE A 96 -13.97 12.18 7.43
C PHE A 96 -13.26 13.55 7.41
N GLN A 97 -13.97 14.61 7.03
CA GLN A 97 -13.48 16.00 7.01
C GLN A 97 -13.95 16.80 8.23
N ASN A 98 -14.65 16.19 9.19
CA ASN A 98 -15.14 16.91 10.37
C ASN A 98 -13.98 17.50 11.20
N PRO A 99 -13.92 18.84 11.37
CA PRO A 99 -12.84 19.47 12.12
C PRO A 99 -12.82 19.09 13.61
N ALA A 100 -13.95 18.61 14.16
CA ALA A 100 -14.01 18.12 15.53
C ALA A 100 -13.17 16.85 15.74
N MET A 101 -12.85 16.10 14.67
CA MET A 101 -11.99 14.91 14.75
C MET A 101 -10.60 15.25 15.31
N ALA A 102 -10.07 16.44 15.02
CA ALA A 102 -8.76 16.87 15.48
C ALA A 102 -8.62 16.86 17.02
N THR A 103 -9.70 17.15 17.75
CA THR A 103 -9.72 17.12 19.21
C THR A 103 -10.30 15.83 19.78
N GLN A 104 -11.31 15.25 19.12
CA GLN A 104 -12.00 14.06 19.61
C GLN A 104 -11.22 12.76 19.36
N ASP A 105 -10.52 12.65 18.22
CA ASP A 105 -9.76 11.47 17.79
C ASP A 105 -8.51 11.89 17.00
N PRO A 106 -7.53 12.52 17.67
CA PRO A 106 -6.36 13.11 17.00
C PRO A 106 -5.54 12.10 16.19
N MET A 107 -5.57 10.81 16.58
CA MET A 107 -4.85 9.77 15.84
C MET A 107 -5.54 9.38 14.54
N CYS A 108 -6.87 9.33 14.49
CA CYS A 108 -7.58 9.21 13.22
C CYS A 108 -7.47 10.48 12.38
N TRP A 109 -7.52 11.66 13.00
CA TRP A 109 -7.34 12.94 12.30
C TRP A 109 -6.02 12.98 11.54
N GLN A 110 -4.89 12.75 12.20
CA GLN A 110 -3.59 12.74 11.52
C GLN A 110 -3.51 11.66 10.42
N ALA A 111 -4.18 10.51 10.62
CA ALA A 111 -4.20 9.45 9.62
C ALA A 111 -4.97 9.85 8.36
N TRP A 112 -6.16 10.44 8.50
CA TRP A 112 -6.96 10.99 7.41
C TRP A 112 -6.24 12.12 6.67
N GLN A 113 -5.56 13.00 7.41
CA GLN A 113 -4.76 14.09 6.82
C GLN A 113 -3.51 13.60 6.08
N HIS A 114 -2.93 12.48 6.52
CA HIS A 114 -1.76 11.89 5.85
C HIS A 114 -2.14 11.22 4.52
N ASN A 115 -3.11 10.29 4.57
CA ASN A 115 -3.58 9.60 3.39
C ASN A 115 -4.96 8.98 3.62
N THR A 116 -6.00 9.56 3.03
CA THR A 116 -7.38 9.05 3.13
C THR A 116 -7.52 7.61 2.64
N SER A 117 -6.66 7.18 1.71
CA SER A 117 -6.66 5.83 1.15
C SER A 117 -6.28 4.76 2.19
N ALA A 118 -5.63 5.12 3.31
CA ALA A 118 -5.34 4.20 4.40
C ALA A 118 -6.62 3.66 5.06
N MET A 119 -7.65 4.49 5.12
CA MET A 119 -8.96 4.16 5.68
C MET A 119 -9.91 3.66 4.59
N TRP A 120 -9.91 4.25 3.39
CA TRP A 120 -10.77 3.73 2.31
C TRP A 120 -10.38 2.33 1.85
N ASN A 121 -9.08 2.03 1.84
CA ASN A 121 -8.56 0.69 1.61
C ASN A 121 -8.18 0.04 2.95
N TRP A 122 -9.12 0.06 3.91
CA TRP A 122 -8.90 -0.50 5.24
C TRP A 122 -8.56 -2.00 5.21
N ASN A 123 -9.06 -2.70 4.18
CA ASN A 123 -8.82 -4.11 3.88
C ASN A 123 -7.49 -4.39 3.16
N GLY A 124 -6.67 -3.35 2.92
CA GLY A 124 -5.48 -3.36 2.06
C GLY A 124 -4.13 -3.45 2.75
N LEU A 125 -4.09 -3.72 4.05
CA LEU A 125 -2.87 -3.65 4.84
C LEU A 125 -2.11 -5.00 4.81
N TYR A 126 -1.54 -5.33 3.66
CA TYR A 126 -0.81 -6.58 3.42
C TYR A 126 0.58 -6.38 2.84
N ARG A 127 1.39 -7.44 2.88
CA ARG A 127 2.60 -7.62 2.09
C ARG A 127 2.52 -8.94 1.33
N GLU A 128 3.25 -9.03 0.23
CA GLU A 128 3.43 -10.26 -0.54
C GLU A 128 4.89 -10.74 -0.47
N GLY A 129 5.12 -12.04 -0.63
CA GLY A 129 6.47 -12.61 -0.73
C GLY A 129 7.29 -12.54 0.56
N VAL A 130 6.65 -12.49 1.74
CA VAL A 130 7.35 -12.40 3.03
C VAL A 130 7.96 -13.75 3.43
N ALA A 131 7.48 -14.86 2.87
CA ALA A 131 7.98 -16.22 3.10
C ALA A 131 8.10 -16.58 4.60
N GLY A 132 7.15 -16.10 5.42
CA GLY A 132 7.13 -16.28 6.87
C GLY A 132 8.17 -15.47 7.66
N ASN A 133 9.08 -14.73 7.01
CA ASN A 133 10.07 -13.87 7.68
C ASN A 133 9.50 -12.49 8.04
N HIS A 134 8.42 -12.48 8.85
CA HIS A 134 7.73 -11.24 9.22
C HIS A 134 8.66 -10.23 9.91
N ARG A 135 9.53 -10.70 10.81
CA ARG A 135 10.48 -9.84 11.55
C ARG A 135 11.53 -9.23 10.63
N GLY A 136 11.99 -9.97 9.62
CA GLY A 136 12.92 -9.44 8.62
C GLY A 136 12.26 -8.44 7.68
N ALA A 137 10.98 -8.62 7.35
CA ALA A 137 10.23 -7.74 6.45
C ALA A 137 9.70 -6.47 7.11
N ILE A 138 9.53 -6.45 8.44
CA ILE A 138 8.88 -5.38 9.18
C ILE A 138 9.82 -4.89 10.28
N PRO A 139 10.51 -3.75 10.09
CA PRO A 139 11.34 -3.15 11.13
C PRO A 139 10.55 -2.71 12.36
N ASP A 140 11.23 -2.63 13.51
CA ASP A 140 10.67 -2.01 14.72
C ASP A 140 10.20 -0.57 14.43
N GLY A 141 9.08 -0.19 15.04
CA GLY A 141 8.40 1.08 14.80
C GLY A 141 7.59 1.13 13.50
N GLN A 142 7.57 0.05 12.70
CA GLN A 142 6.79 -0.02 11.45
C GLN A 142 5.78 -1.18 11.44
N LEU A 143 5.45 -1.72 12.62
CA LEU A 143 4.58 -2.89 12.72
C LEU A 143 3.17 -2.60 12.24
N CYS A 144 2.63 -1.41 12.56
CA CYS A 144 1.24 -1.05 12.25
C CYS A 144 1.04 -0.58 10.81
N SER A 145 2.11 -0.24 10.09
CA SER A 145 2.10 -0.01 8.63
C SER A 145 2.58 -1.22 7.81
N ALA A 146 2.86 -2.35 8.46
CA ALA A 146 3.48 -3.52 7.85
C ALA A 146 4.79 -3.21 7.11
N GLY A 147 5.73 -2.51 7.75
CA GLY A 147 6.97 -2.11 7.09
C GLY A 147 6.71 -1.13 5.94
N ARG A 148 5.82 -0.15 6.17
CA ARG A 148 5.47 0.90 5.21
C ARG A 148 4.93 0.37 3.88
N THR A 149 4.10 -0.67 3.94
CA THR A 149 3.52 -1.30 2.75
C THR A 149 2.58 -0.37 1.97
N GLY A 150 2.25 -0.75 0.74
CA GLY A 150 1.35 0.01 -0.14
C GLY A 150 1.90 1.38 -0.50
N ASP A 151 3.19 1.45 -0.83
CA ASP A 151 3.92 2.69 -1.14
C ASP A 151 3.80 3.76 -0.04
N GLY A 152 3.83 3.30 1.22
CA GLY A 152 3.71 4.16 2.38
C GLY A 152 2.29 4.63 2.70
N ARG A 153 1.27 4.09 2.03
CA ARG A 153 -0.15 4.43 2.28
C ARG A 153 -0.52 4.36 3.76
N TYR A 154 0.02 3.39 4.49
CA TYR A 154 -0.34 3.10 5.88
C TYR A 154 0.64 3.68 6.92
N ASN A 155 1.59 4.54 6.52
CA ASN A 155 2.65 5.03 7.42
C ASN A 155 2.11 5.79 8.64
N SER A 156 1.00 6.50 8.49
CA SER A 156 0.36 7.22 9.61
C SER A 156 -0.13 6.30 10.72
N LEU A 157 -0.30 5.00 10.45
CA LEU A 157 -0.69 4.03 11.46
C LEU A 157 0.45 3.69 12.43
N ASP A 158 1.70 4.04 12.12
CA ASP A 158 2.83 3.89 13.03
C ASP A 158 2.95 5.05 14.04
N ALA A 159 2.16 6.11 13.89
CA ALA A 159 2.21 7.26 14.78
C ALA A 159 1.96 6.84 16.24
N VAL A 160 2.79 7.36 17.14
CA VAL A 160 2.71 7.12 18.58
C VAL A 160 1.76 8.15 19.19
N GLY A 161 0.79 7.70 19.99
CA GLY A 161 -0.17 8.59 20.62
C GLY A 161 -1.45 7.89 21.09
N ALA A 162 -2.43 8.70 21.47
CA ALA A 162 -3.69 8.25 22.09
C ALA A 162 -4.70 7.69 21.08
N TRP A 163 -4.37 6.58 20.42
CA TRP A 163 -5.31 5.85 19.57
C TRP A 163 -6.53 5.40 20.41
N LYS A 164 -7.73 5.45 19.83
CA LYS A 164 -8.94 4.99 20.54
C LYS A 164 -8.86 3.49 20.81
N THR A 165 -9.16 3.11 22.05
CA THR A 165 -9.11 1.72 22.52
C THR A 165 -10.47 1.07 22.56
N THR A 166 -10.52 -0.24 22.31
CA THR A 166 -11.68 -1.09 22.60
C THR A 166 -11.50 -1.76 23.97
N PRO A 167 -12.46 -1.68 24.90
CA PRO A 167 -12.38 -2.42 26.16
C PRO A 167 -12.43 -3.93 25.93
N VAL A 168 -11.53 -4.68 26.58
CA VAL A 168 -11.47 -6.14 26.46
C VAL A 168 -11.15 -6.81 27.80
N ALA A 169 -11.51 -8.09 27.92
CA ALA A 169 -11.03 -8.96 29.00
C ALA A 169 -9.69 -9.61 28.62
N ASN A 170 -8.97 -10.16 29.60
CA ASN A 170 -7.70 -10.88 29.34
C ASN A 170 -7.90 -12.09 28.42
N ASN A 171 -9.02 -12.79 28.56
CA ASN A 171 -9.51 -13.74 27.57
C ASN A 171 -10.32 -12.97 26.53
N LEU A 172 -9.78 -12.84 25.32
CA LEU A 172 -10.41 -12.10 24.23
C LEU A 172 -10.57 -12.97 22.99
N ARG A 173 -11.45 -12.52 22.09
CA ARG A 173 -11.59 -13.08 20.75
C ARG A 173 -11.30 -11.99 19.74
N VAL A 174 -10.44 -12.28 18.78
CA VAL A 174 -10.14 -11.41 17.65
C VAL A 174 -11.00 -11.84 16.48
N LYS A 175 -11.98 -11.01 16.09
CA LYS A 175 -12.80 -11.21 14.89
C LYS A 175 -12.08 -10.65 13.68
N LEU A 176 -11.62 -11.54 12.81
CA LEU A 176 -11.12 -11.19 11.48
C LEU A 176 -12.24 -11.39 10.45
N TRP A 177 -12.44 -10.40 9.59
CA TRP A 177 -13.38 -10.46 8.48
C TRP A 177 -12.61 -10.48 7.17
N ASP A 178 -13.08 -11.29 6.22
CA ASP A 178 -12.48 -11.52 4.91
C ASP A 178 -13.56 -11.57 3.82
N GLN A 179 -13.53 -10.59 2.91
CA GLN A 179 -14.39 -10.46 1.75
C GLN A 179 -14.18 -11.58 0.72
N ALA A 180 -12.94 -12.05 0.53
CA ALA A 180 -12.59 -12.98 -0.54
C ALA A 180 -12.84 -14.44 -0.17
N SER A 181 -12.92 -14.74 1.13
CA SER A 181 -12.87 -16.13 1.59
C SER A 181 -11.55 -16.81 1.19
N HIS A 182 -10.42 -16.15 1.46
CA HIS A 182 -9.06 -16.66 1.21
C HIS A 182 -8.63 -17.76 2.19
N GLY A 183 -9.25 -17.81 3.37
CA GLY A 183 -8.82 -18.69 4.45
C GLY A 183 -7.47 -18.25 5.04
N ALA A 184 -6.88 -19.09 5.87
CA ALA A 184 -5.58 -18.80 6.48
C ALA A 184 -4.71 -20.03 6.57
N ASP A 185 -3.41 -19.87 6.31
CA ASP A 185 -2.40 -20.87 6.68
C ASP A 185 -2.14 -20.84 8.18
N TYR A 186 -2.19 -19.64 8.75
CA TYR A 186 -2.26 -19.39 10.18
C TYR A 186 -2.72 -17.96 10.44
N ILE A 187 -3.27 -17.74 11.63
CA ILE A 187 -3.46 -16.41 12.20
C ILE A 187 -2.79 -16.40 13.57
N ARG A 188 -1.90 -15.45 13.80
CA ARG A 188 -1.17 -15.25 15.06
C ARG A 188 -1.61 -13.95 15.70
N VAL A 189 -1.93 -14.01 16.99
CA VAL A 189 -2.34 -12.85 17.78
C VAL A 189 -1.28 -12.61 18.84
N TYR A 190 -0.70 -11.43 18.80
CA TYR A 190 0.25 -10.94 19.79
C TYR A 190 -0.39 -9.81 20.59
N VAL A 191 0.07 -9.63 21.82
CA VAL A 191 -0.30 -8.48 22.67
C VAL A 191 0.96 -7.90 23.30
N THR A 192 1.00 -6.58 23.43
CA THR A 192 2.13 -5.94 24.12
C THR A 192 2.27 -6.41 25.55
N LYS A 193 3.52 -6.50 26.03
CA LYS A 193 3.86 -6.85 27.41
C LYS A 193 3.34 -5.80 28.38
N GLN A 194 3.03 -6.22 29.61
CA GLN A 194 2.71 -5.28 30.70
C GLN A 194 3.87 -4.28 30.87
N GLY A 195 3.52 -3.01 31.04
CA GLY A 195 4.50 -1.91 31.13
C GLY A 195 4.87 -1.25 29.80
N PHE A 196 4.44 -1.79 28.65
CA PHE A 196 4.56 -1.07 27.38
C PHE A 196 3.65 0.16 27.36
N ASN A 197 4.20 1.34 27.01
CA ASN A 197 3.44 2.58 26.92
C ASN A 197 3.16 2.97 25.46
N ALA A 198 1.98 2.60 24.94
CA ALA A 198 1.56 2.92 23.58
C ALA A 198 1.41 4.43 23.29
N LEU A 199 1.33 5.28 24.33
CA LEU A 199 1.20 6.72 24.18
C LEU A 199 2.53 7.42 23.88
N SER A 200 3.67 6.78 24.16
CA SER A 200 4.99 7.42 24.07
C SER A 200 6.09 6.55 23.46
N LYS A 201 5.84 5.25 23.24
CA LYS A 201 6.82 4.32 22.69
C LYS A 201 6.35 3.75 21.35
N PRO A 202 7.18 3.79 20.28
CA PRO A 202 6.90 3.06 19.04
C PRO A 202 6.90 1.56 19.31
N LEU A 203 5.96 0.84 18.69
CA LEU A 203 5.83 -0.61 18.85
C LEU A 203 7.05 -1.33 18.24
N ALA A 204 7.64 -2.27 18.98
CA ALA A 204 8.72 -3.13 18.50
C ALA A 204 8.38 -4.62 18.68
N TRP A 205 9.05 -5.51 17.95
CA TRP A 205 8.84 -6.96 18.07
C TRP A 205 9.12 -7.49 19.47
N ASN A 206 10.08 -6.91 20.17
CA ASN A 206 10.44 -7.32 21.54
C ASN A 206 9.41 -6.88 22.58
N ASP A 207 8.48 -5.99 22.23
CA ASP A 207 7.37 -5.59 23.10
C ASP A 207 6.20 -6.58 23.06
N LEU A 208 6.20 -7.53 22.13
CA LEU A 208 5.08 -8.43 21.87
C LEU A 208 5.27 -9.82 22.49
N GLU A 209 4.18 -10.41 22.96
CA GLU A 209 4.08 -11.83 23.31
C GLU A 209 2.96 -12.47 22.49
N LEU A 210 3.20 -13.69 21.98
CA LEU A 210 2.18 -14.48 21.29
C LEU A 210 1.17 -14.99 22.32
N VAL A 211 -0.11 -14.67 22.13
CA VAL A 211 -1.20 -14.97 23.08
C VAL A 211 -2.32 -15.81 22.47
N GLY A 212 -2.31 -16.01 21.16
CA GLY A 212 -3.27 -16.82 20.44
C GLY A 212 -2.74 -17.21 19.07
N GLN A 213 -3.11 -18.40 18.60
CA GLN A 213 -2.78 -18.86 17.25
C GLN A 213 -3.80 -19.89 16.79
N ILE A 214 -4.18 -19.82 15.51
CA ILE A 214 -4.82 -20.92 14.80
C ILE A 214 -3.92 -21.36 13.64
N GLY A 215 -4.02 -22.65 13.28
CA GLY A 215 -3.32 -23.21 12.12
C GLY A 215 -4.09 -23.03 10.82
N ASN A 216 -3.79 -23.88 9.84
CA ASN A 216 -4.44 -23.83 8.54
C ASN A 216 -5.96 -24.03 8.70
N THR A 217 -6.72 -23.04 8.24
CA THR A 217 -8.17 -22.98 8.36
C THR A 217 -8.75 -22.49 7.04
N PRO A 218 -9.20 -23.40 6.15
CA PRO A 218 -9.85 -23.05 4.89
C PRO A 218 -11.09 -22.17 5.12
N ALA A 219 -11.38 -21.27 4.18
CA ALA A 219 -12.50 -20.34 4.33
C ALA A 219 -13.87 -21.01 4.45
N SER A 220 -14.02 -22.24 3.97
CA SER A 220 -15.26 -23.04 4.14
C SER A 220 -15.57 -23.36 5.61
N GLN A 221 -14.60 -23.23 6.51
CA GLN A 221 -14.77 -23.42 7.95
C GLN A 221 -15.06 -22.11 8.69
N TRP A 222 -15.05 -20.97 7.98
CA TRP A 222 -15.30 -19.66 8.58
C TRP A 222 -16.82 -19.38 8.61
N THR A 223 -17.23 -18.47 9.47
CA THR A 223 -18.62 -18.04 9.58
C THR A 223 -19.00 -17.22 8.35
N ARG A 224 -20.12 -17.57 7.68
CA ARG A 224 -20.64 -16.78 6.56
C ARG A 224 -21.17 -15.43 7.04
N GLU A 225 -20.77 -14.36 6.37
CA GLU A 225 -21.24 -12.99 6.59
C GLU A 225 -21.95 -12.48 5.31
N SER A 226 -22.65 -11.35 5.38
CA SER A 226 -23.41 -10.80 4.24
C SER A 226 -22.54 -10.46 3.02
N GLN A 227 -21.28 -10.10 3.26
CA GLN A 227 -20.32 -9.69 2.21
C GLN A 227 -18.95 -10.37 2.36
N GLY A 228 -18.92 -11.61 2.85
CA GLY A 228 -17.67 -12.35 3.01
C GLY A 228 -17.80 -13.45 4.05
N VAL A 229 -16.71 -13.72 4.75
CA VAL A 229 -16.64 -14.65 5.87
C VAL A 229 -15.93 -14.00 7.06
N SER A 230 -16.11 -14.55 8.26
CA SER A 230 -15.38 -14.14 9.45
C SER A 230 -14.92 -15.32 10.29
N ILE A 231 -13.82 -15.14 11.01
CA ILE A 231 -13.32 -16.10 11.98
C ILE A 231 -12.99 -15.39 13.29
N GLN A 232 -13.17 -16.12 14.38
CA GLN A 232 -12.91 -15.63 15.72
C GLN A 232 -11.73 -16.39 16.32
N ILE A 233 -10.61 -15.71 16.52
CA ILE A 233 -9.37 -16.29 17.04
C ILE A 233 -9.34 -16.12 18.56
N PRO A 234 -9.32 -17.20 19.35
CA PRO A 234 -9.16 -17.10 20.80
C PRO A 234 -7.74 -16.64 21.15
N ALA A 235 -7.64 -15.73 22.11
CA ALA A 235 -6.38 -15.27 22.68
C ALA A 235 -6.50 -15.10 24.21
N ASN A 236 -5.40 -15.33 24.92
CA ASN A 236 -5.33 -15.12 26.36
C ASN A 236 -4.07 -14.31 26.70
N ALA A 237 -4.27 -13.09 27.22
CA ALA A 237 -3.23 -12.17 27.62
C ALA A 237 -3.23 -12.00 29.16
N PRO A 238 -2.77 -13.00 29.94
CA PRO A 238 -2.81 -12.93 31.39
C PRO A 238 -1.91 -11.80 31.92
N GLY A 239 -2.36 -11.19 33.02
CA GLY A 239 -1.63 -10.12 33.72
C GLY A 239 -1.64 -8.76 33.01
N ARG A 240 -2.33 -8.62 31.87
CA ARG A 240 -2.48 -7.33 31.18
C ARG A 240 -3.54 -6.47 31.85
N THR A 241 -3.23 -5.20 32.07
CA THR A 241 -4.18 -4.19 32.57
C THR A 241 -3.92 -2.86 31.88
N GLY A 242 -4.99 -2.14 31.58
CA GLY A 242 -4.93 -0.84 30.94
C GLY A 242 -4.66 -0.92 29.43
N ARG A 243 -4.07 0.13 28.87
CA ARG A 243 -3.83 0.30 27.44
C ARG A 243 -2.79 -0.67 26.88
N HIS A 244 -3.17 -1.38 25.82
CA HIS A 244 -2.30 -2.29 25.07
C HIS A 244 -2.55 -2.20 23.56
N ILE A 245 -1.66 -2.82 22.78
CA ILE A 245 -1.87 -3.05 21.35
C ILE A 245 -1.96 -4.56 21.13
N VAL A 246 -3.04 -5.00 20.49
CA VAL A 246 -3.16 -6.33 19.89
C VAL A 246 -2.57 -6.24 18.48
N TYR A 247 -1.64 -7.12 18.14
CA TYR A 247 -1.04 -7.20 16.81
C TYR A 247 -1.37 -8.55 16.19
N THR A 248 -2.15 -8.54 15.12
CA THR A 248 -2.60 -9.75 14.43
C THR A 248 -1.87 -9.91 13.11
N ILE A 249 -1.28 -11.08 12.89
CA ILE A 249 -0.71 -11.49 11.60
C ILE A 249 -1.64 -12.55 11.01
N TRP A 250 -2.16 -12.30 9.82
CA TRP A 250 -2.92 -13.27 9.05
C TRP A 250 -2.15 -13.64 7.78
N GLN A 251 -1.72 -14.90 7.69
CA GLN A 251 -1.18 -15.46 6.45
C GLN A 251 -2.35 -16.07 5.67
N ALA A 252 -2.72 -15.45 4.54
CA ALA A 252 -3.78 -15.96 3.68
C ALA A 252 -3.32 -17.19 2.91
N SER A 253 -4.24 -18.08 2.51
CA SER A 253 -3.88 -19.36 1.86
C SER A 253 -3.85 -19.32 0.33
N HIS A 254 -4.36 -18.25 -0.30
CA HIS A 254 -4.42 -18.16 -1.77
C HIS A 254 -3.06 -17.81 -2.44
N ALA A 255 -2.15 -17.20 -1.68
CA ALA A 255 -0.82 -16.77 -2.11
C ALA A 255 0.07 -16.55 -0.88
N ASP A 256 1.37 -16.30 -1.08
CA ASP A 256 2.22 -15.75 -0.01
C ASP A 256 1.88 -14.27 0.22
N GLN A 257 0.73 -14.04 0.85
CA GLN A 257 0.20 -12.73 1.21
C GLN A 257 -0.12 -12.71 2.71
N SER A 258 0.42 -11.72 3.41
CA SER A 258 0.35 -11.60 4.85
C SER A 258 -0.17 -10.22 5.26
N TYR A 259 -1.14 -10.19 6.18
CA TYR A 259 -1.79 -8.99 6.69
C TYR A 259 -1.31 -8.70 8.10
N TYR A 260 -1.18 -7.42 8.46
CA TYR A 260 -0.60 -6.98 9.73
C TYR A 260 -1.45 -5.90 10.38
N LEU A 261 -2.11 -6.24 11.48
CA LEU A 261 -3.28 -5.50 11.94
C LEU A 261 -3.09 -5.13 13.40
N CYS A 262 -2.82 -3.84 13.67
CA CYS A 262 -2.77 -3.28 15.02
C CYS A 262 -4.17 -2.86 15.47
N SER A 263 -4.61 -3.33 16.64
CA SER A 263 -5.82 -2.90 17.32
C SER A 263 -5.48 -2.39 18.72
N ASP A 264 -5.81 -1.14 19.03
CA ASP A 264 -5.59 -0.58 20.36
C ASP A 264 -6.73 -1.04 21.31
N VAL A 265 -6.37 -1.55 22.48
CA VAL A 265 -7.32 -2.10 23.46
C VAL A 265 -7.06 -1.61 24.87
N GLU A 266 -8.07 -1.75 25.74
CA GLU A 266 -7.97 -1.44 27.17
C GLU A 266 -8.39 -2.67 27.99
N PHE A 267 -7.43 -3.34 28.63
CA PHE A 267 -7.70 -4.50 29.49
C PHE A 267 -8.25 -4.06 30.85
N GLY A 268 -9.36 -4.66 31.27
CA GLY A 268 -10.02 -4.34 32.55
C GLY A 268 -11.03 -3.19 32.46
N GLY A 269 -11.33 -2.69 31.26
CA GLY A 269 -12.28 -1.59 31.01
C GLY A 269 -13.75 -1.99 30.83
N GLY A 270 -14.21 -3.14 31.35
CA GLY A 270 -15.63 -3.51 31.32
C GLY A 270 -16.50 -2.54 32.14
N PRO A 271 -17.82 -2.45 31.89
CA PRO A 271 -18.69 -1.55 32.65
C PRO A 271 -18.61 -1.91 34.13
N SER A 272 -18.18 -0.96 34.95
CA SER A 272 -18.36 -1.06 36.40
C SER A 272 -19.86 -1.21 36.65
N THR A 273 -20.31 -2.37 37.11
CA THR A 273 -21.63 -2.49 37.73
C THR A 273 -21.66 -1.49 38.89
N PRO A 274 -22.57 -0.50 38.91
CA PRO A 274 -22.69 0.40 40.06
C PRO A 274 -22.96 -0.44 41.32
N PRO A 275 -22.42 -0.06 42.50
CA PRO A 275 -22.77 -0.73 43.74
C PRO A 275 -24.29 -0.67 43.91
N THR A 276 -24.91 -1.81 44.18
CA THR A 276 -26.30 -1.87 44.57
C THR A 276 -26.40 -1.21 45.95
N THR A 277 -26.91 0.03 45.99
CA THR A 277 -27.43 0.66 47.21
C THR A 277 -28.88 0.28 47.39
#